data_AF-B9W5N5-F1
#
_entry.id   AF-B9W5N5-F1
#
_cell.length_a   1.000
_cell.length_b   1.000
_cell.length_c   1.000
_cell.angle_alpha   90.00
_cell.angle_beta   90.00
_cell.angle_gamma   90.00
#
_symmetry.space_group_name_H-M   'P 1'
#
loop_
_entity.id
_entity.type
_entity.pdbx_description
1 polymer ?
#
loop_
_entity_poly.entity_id
_entity_poly.type
_entity_poly.pdbx_seq_one_letter_code
_entity_poly.pdbx_strand_id
1 'polypeptide(L)'
;GLKIHEDWGATPTSIDRSLTVADEADVQVAIHSDTLNEAGFLEDTLNAIDGRVIHSFHVEGAGGGHAPDIMSMAGRPNVLPSSTNPTRPFTVNTIDEHLDMIMVCHH
;
A
#
# COMPACT_ATOMS: atom_id res chain seq x y z
N GLY A 1 0.04 -3.79 -16.21
CA GLY A 1 0.55 -3.69 -14.84
C GLY A 1 -0.12 -4.70 -13.95
N LEU A 2 0.38 -4.86 -12.72
CA LEU A 2 -0.15 -5.79 -11.71
C LEU A 2 -0.63 -5.01 -10.48
N LYS A 3 -1.61 -5.55 -9.74
CA LYS A 3 -2.00 -5.04 -8.41
C LYS A 3 -1.70 -6.11 -7.37
N ILE A 4 -0.91 -5.75 -6.38
CA ILE A 4 -0.72 -6.49 -5.14
C ILE A 4 -1.70 -5.92 -4.11
N HIS A 5 -2.49 -6.79 -3.48
CA HIS A 5 -3.49 -6.40 -2.48
C HIS A 5 -3.41 -7.34 -1.28
N GLU A 6 -3.55 -6.81 -0.07
CA GLU A 6 -3.46 -7.63 1.15
C GLU A 6 -4.53 -8.73 1.22
N ASP A 7 -5.74 -8.47 0.72
CA ASP A 7 -6.83 -9.45 0.56
C ASP A 7 -6.44 -10.70 -0.26
N TRP A 8 -5.44 -10.58 -1.13
CA TRP A 8 -4.87 -11.69 -1.93
C TRP A 8 -3.48 -12.12 -1.43
N GLY A 9 -3.03 -11.57 -0.31
CA GLY A 9 -1.72 -11.77 0.28
C GLY A 9 -0.67 -10.80 -0.29
N ALA A 10 -0.47 -9.67 0.38
CA ALA A 10 0.62 -8.72 0.09
C ALA A 10 1.95 -9.15 0.74
N THR A 11 2.30 -10.43 0.62
CA THR A 11 3.46 -11.03 1.28
C THR A 11 4.78 -10.68 0.56
N PRO A 12 5.94 -10.73 1.25
CA PRO A 12 7.26 -10.49 0.63
C PRO A 12 7.51 -11.32 -0.64
N THR A 13 7.09 -12.59 -0.66
CA THR A 13 7.21 -13.45 -1.84
C THR A 13 6.34 -12.99 -3.00
N SER A 14 5.11 -12.55 -2.73
CA SER A 14 4.19 -12.05 -3.76
C SER A 14 4.69 -10.72 -4.35
N ILE A 15 5.27 -9.86 -3.49
CA ILE A 15 5.92 -8.62 -3.88
C ILE A 15 7.12 -8.89 -4.80
N ASP A 16 8.06 -9.71 -4.35
CA ASP A 16 9.26 -10.03 -5.13
C ASP A 16 8.91 -10.62 -6.50
N ARG A 17 8.04 -11.63 -6.53
CA ARG A 17 7.66 -12.30 -7.79
C ARG A 17 6.92 -11.38 -8.75
N SER A 18 6.02 -10.54 -8.25
CA SER A 18 5.30 -9.58 -9.08
C SER A 18 6.26 -8.56 -9.70
N LEU A 19 7.23 -8.08 -8.93
CA LEU A 19 8.22 -7.11 -9.40
C LEU A 19 9.21 -7.74 -10.40
N THR A 20 9.66 -8.98 -10.19
CA THR A 20 10.49 -9.70 -11.17
C THR A 20 9.79 -9.83 -12.53
N VAL A 21 8.52 -10.25 -12.54
CA VAL A 21 7.75 -10.37 -13.78
C VAL A 21 7.48 -9.01 -14.42
N ALA A 22 7.28 -7.98 -13.60
CA ALA A 22 7.07 -6.61 -14.07
C ALA A 22 8.31 -6.03 -14.76
N ASP A 23 9.51 -6.29 -14.24
CA ASP A 23 10.77 -5.89 -14.86
C ASP A 23 10.99 -6.60 -16.21
N GLU A 24 10.66 -7.90 -16.31
CA GLU A 24 10.74 -8.66 -17.56
C GLU A 24 9.76 -8.17 -18.63
N ALA A 25 8.57 -7.73 -18.21
CA ALA A 25 7.49 -7.33 -19.10
C ALA A 25 7.39 -5.81 -19.35
N ASP A 26 8.24 -5.00 -18.68
CA ASP A 26 8.22 -3.53 -18.71
C ASP A 26 6.82 -2.94 -18.38
N VAL A 27 6.25 -3.36 -17.26
CA VAL A 27 4.93 -2.88 -16.79
C VAL A 27 4.98 -2.41 -15.33
N GLN A 28 4.11 -1.47 -14.96
CA GLN A 28 4.02 -0.97 -13.58
C GLN A 28 3.39 -1.99 -12.61
N VAL A 29 3.77 -1.93 -11.33
CA VAL A 29 3.13 -2.65 -10.21
C VAL A 29 2.55 -1.63 -9.22
N ALA A 30 1.27 -1.77 -8.91
CA ALA A 30 0.61 -1.04 -7.83
C ALA A 30 0.48 -1.92 -6.59
N ILE A 31 0.61 -1.33 -5.40
CA ILE A 31 0.51 -2.04 -4.13
C ILE A 31 -0.47 -1.39 -3.16
N HIS A 32 -1.26 -2.25 -2.52
CA HIS A 32 -1.94 -2.06 -1.24
C HIS A 32 -1.26 -3.06 -0.30
N SER A 33 -0.46 -2.58 0.65
CA SER A 33 0.40 -3.42 1.51
C SER A 33 -0.37 -4.01 2.70
N ASP A 34 0.31 -4.88 3.45
CA ASP A 34 -0.24 -5.64 4.56
C ASP A 34 -0.56 -4.74 5.77
N THR A 35 -1.84 -4.38 5.97
CA THR A 35 -2.28 -3.55 7.10
C THR A 35 -2.07 -4.25 8.43
N LEU A 36 -2.21 -5.58 8.45
CA LEU A 36 -2.12 -6.39 9.66
C LEU A 36 -0.70 -6.59 10.15
N ASN A 37 0.30 -6.27 9.31
CA ASN A 37 1.69 -6.64 9.52
C ASN A 37 1.83 -8.17 9.75
N GLU A 38 1.03 -8.97 9.04
CA GLU A 38 1.00 -10.43 9.18
C GLU A 38 2.32 -11.06 8.74
N ALA A 39 2.85 -10.61 7.60
CA ALA A 39 4.06 -11.16 6.99
C ALA A 39 5.33 -10.35 7.30
N GLY A 40 5.23 -9.33 8.16
CA GLY A 40 6.30 -8.40 8.51
C GLY A 40 5.79 -6.96 8.63
N PHE A 41 6.66 -6.07 9.10
CA PHE A 41 6.38 -4.64 9.16
C PHE A 41 6.77 -3.95 7.84
N LEU A 42 6.59 -2.63 7.78
CA LEU A 42 6.85 -1.86 6.57
C LEU A 42 8.29 -2.05 6.04
N GLU A 43 9.29 -2.16 6.92
CA GLU A 43 10.66 -2.44 6.53
C GLU A 43 10.82 -3.75 5.76
N ASP A 44 10.05 -4.79 6.10
CA ASP A 44 10.10 -6.08 5.43
C ASP A 44 9.51 -5.97 4.01
N THR A 45 8.42 -5.22 3.86
CA THR A 45 7.87 -4.88 2.54
C THR A 45 8.85 -4.06 1.71
N LEU A 46 9.53 -3.07 2.31
CA LEU A 46 10.55 -2.26 1.63
C LEU A 46 11.75 -3.10 1.20
N ASN A 47 12.17 -4.06 2.03
CA ASN A 47 13.22 -5.02 1.71
C ASN A 47 12.79 -5.93 0.55
N ALA A 48 11.53 -6.38 0.53
CA ALA A 48 10.99 -7.18 -0.57
C ALA A 48 10.91 -6.40 -1.90
N ILE A 49 10.64 -5.08 -1.84
CA ILE A 49 10.67 -4.20 -3.02
C ILE A 49 12.10 -4.10 -3.59
N ASP A 50 13.12 -4.16 -2.73
CA ASP A 50 14.55 -4.16 -3.12
C ASP A 50 14.93 -3.00 -4.06
N GLY A 51 14.42 -1.79 -3.76
CA GLY A 51 14.72 -0.59 -4.55
C GLY A 51 14.10 -0.54 -5.96
N ARG A 52 13.31 -1.54 -6.37
CA ARG A 52 12.59 -1.55 -7.65
C ARG A 52 11.43 -0.54 -7.66
N VAL A 53 11.04 -0.10 -8.86
CA VAL A 53 9.97 0.89 -9.03
C VAL A 53 8.63 0.30 -8.62
N ILE A 54 7.87 1.01 -7.78
CA ILE A 54 6.54 0.57 -7.35
C ILE A 54 5.60 1.76 -7.11
N HIS A 55 4.32 1.60 -7.46
CA HIS A 55 3.27 2.58 -7.18
C HIS A 55 2.52 2.22 -5.89
N SER A 56 2.69 3.03 -4.85
CA SER A 56 1.92 2.87 -3.59
C SER A 56 0.56 3.58 -3.69
N PHE A 57 -0.52 2.81 -3.59
CA PHE A 57 -1.89 3.34 -3.50
C PHE A 57 -2.17 3.85 -2.09
N HIS A 58 -3.03 4.88 -1.97
CA HIS A 58 -3.49 5.47 -0.70
C HIS A 58 -2.40 5.50 0.38
N VAL A 59 -1.26 6.12 0.03
CA VAL A 59 -0.03 6.07 0.82
C VAL A 59 -0.20 6.66 2.22
N GLU A 60 -1.27 7.43 2.48
CA GLU A 60 -1.58 7.89 3.83
C GLU A 60 -2.05 6.78 4.78
N GLY A 61 -2.54 5.66 4.24
CA GLY A 61 -2.88 4.44 4.98
C GLY A 61 -4.36 4.26 5.34
N ALA A 62 -5.20 5.29 5.22
CA ALA A 62 -6.63 5.16 5.55
C ALA A 62 -7.38 4.18 4.63
N GLY A 63 -6.97 4.10 3.37
CA GLY A 63 -7.46 3.10 2.42
C GLY A 63 -6.83 1.71 2.55
N GLY A 64 -5.84 1.54 3.43
CA GLY A 64 -5.09 0.31 3.65
C GLY A 64 -3.57 0.45 3.43
N GLY A 65 -2.82 -0.52 3.95
CA GLY A 65 -1.37 -0.52 4.10
C GLY A 65 -0.88 -0.60 5.55
N HIS A 66 0.41 -0.94 5.74
CA HIS A 66 1.07 -1.11 7.05
C HIS A 66 0.65 -0.07 8.09
N ALA A 67 -0.03 -0.54 9.14
CA ALA A 67 -0.44 0.32 10.25
C ALA A 67 0.69 0.45 11.29
N PRO A 68 1.09 1.67 11.71
CA PRO A 68 0.55 2.98 11.34
C PRO A 68 1.42 3.78 10.34
N ASP A 69 2.48 3.21 9.78
CA ASP A 69 3.64 3.96 9.26
C ASP A 69 3.84 3.87 7.73
N ILE A 70 2.88 3.31 6.99
CA ILE A 70 2.92 3.19 5.52
C ILE A 70 3.24 4.50 4.78
N MET A 71 2.85 5.65 5.36
CA MET A 71 3.14 6.98 4.82
C MET A 71 4.63 7.24 4.58
N SER A 72 5.52 6.57 5.31
CA SER A 72 6.96 6.71 5.11
C SER A 72 7.45 6.18 3.75
N MET A 73 6.65 5.37 3.03
CA MET A 73 6.94 4.99 1.65
C MET A 73 7.06 6.19 0.71
N ALA A 74 6.33 7.28 0.95
CA ALA A 74 6.38 8.48 0.11
C ALA A 74 7.76 9.16 0.09
N GLY A 75 8.63 8.87 1.08
CA GLY A 75 9.99 9.38 1.13
C GLY A 75 11.02 8.53 0.36
N ARG A 76 10.61 7.43 -0.28
CA ARG A 76 11.52 6.51 -0.97
C ARG A 76 11.68 6.90 -2.45
N PRO A 77 12.90 6.91 -3.01
CA PRO A 77 13.15 7.40 -4.36
C PRO A 77 12.54 6.51 -5.47
N ASN A 78 12.34 5.23 -5.18
CA ASN A 78 11.78 4.23 -6.08
C ASN A 78 10.25 4.07 -5.95
N VAL A 79 9.62 4.82 -5.05
CA VAL A 79 8.16 4.78 -4.85
C VAL A 79 7.51 5.92 -5.62
N LEU A 80 6.45 5.60 -6.36
CA LEU A 80 5.52 6.56 -6.95
C LEU A 80 4.30 6.65 -6.02
N PRO A 81 4.24 7.60 -5.07
CA PRO A 81 3.16 7.65 -4.09
C PRO A 81 1.90 8.29 -4.68
N SER A 82 0.74 7.80 -4.26
CA SER A 82 -0.55 8.43 -4.57
C SER A 82 -1.46 8.46 -3.34
N SER A 83 -2.41 9.39 -3.33
CA SER A 83 -3.51 9.43 -2.35
C SER A 83 -4.83 9.10 -3.02
N THR A 84 -5.77 8.55 -2.27
CA THR A 84 -7.18 8.45 -2.69
C THR A 84 -7.96 9.67 -2.24
N ASN A 85 -9.12 9.92 -2.87
CA ASN A 85 -9.88 11.14 -2.65
C ASN A 85 -10.63 11.28 -1.30
N PRO A 86 -11.01 10.22 -0.54
CA PRO A 86 -11.87 10.43 0.64
C PRO A 86 -11.17 11.22 1.77
N THR A 87 -9.84 11.12 1.87
CA THR A 87 -9.03 11.82 2.88
C THR A 87 -8.60 13.24 2.43
N ARG A 88 -9.22 13.79 1.38
CA ARG A 88 -8.76 15.02 0.69
C ARG A 88 -9.87 16.07 0.51
N PRO A 89 -9.74 17.27 1.11
CA PRO A 89 -8.82 17.65 2.18
C PRO A 89 -9.29 17.09 3.53
N PHE A 90 -8.52 17.34 4.59
CA PHE A 90 -8.98 17.10 5.95
C PHE A 90 -10.09 18.11 6.32
N THR A 91 -11.26 17.59 6.70
CA THR A 91 -12.44 18.34 7.14
C THR A 91 -12.94 17.85 8.51
N VAL A 92 -13.88 18.58 9.11
CA VAL A 92 -14.45 18.27 10.43
C VAL A 92 -15.16 16.91 10.50
N ASN A 93 -15.61 16.35 9.37
CA ASN A 93 -16.33 15.07 9.33
C ASN A 93 -15.44 13.88 8.95
N THR A 94 -14.18 14.12 8.55
CA THR A 94 -13.34 13.09 7.91
C THR A 94 -13.17 11.85 8.80
N ILE A 95 -12.89 12.06 10.09
CA ILE A 95 -12.61 10.94 11.01
C ILE A 95 -13.89 10.14 11.29
N ASP A 96 -14.99 10.83 11.61
CA ASP A 96 -16.26 10.16 11.93
C ASP A 96 -16.79 9.37 10.72
N GLU A 97 -16.71 9.96 9.52
CA GLU A 97 -17.07 9.29 8.26
C GLU A 97 -16.20 8.06 8.01
N HIS A 98 -14.88 8.18 8.14
CA HIS A 98 -13.96 7.08 7.81
C HIS A 98 -14.01 5.96 8.84
N LEU A 99 -14.22 6.27 10.12
CA LEU A 99 -14.34 5.27 11.16
C LEU A 99 -15.59 4.42 10.97
N ASP A 100 -16.73 5.03 10.66
CA ASP A 100 -17.95 4.27 10.36
C ASP A 100 -17.79 3.47 9.06
N MET A 101 -17.24 4.09 8.01
CA MET A 101 -16.99 3.43 6.73
C MET A 101 -16.11 2.19 6.86
N ILE A 102 -15.00 2.23 7.61
CA ILE A 102 -14.10 1.08 7.72
C ILE A 102 -14.74 -0.07 8.49
N MET A 103 -15.51 0.23 9.53
CA MET A 103 -16.28 -0.76 10.28
C MET A 103 -17.36 -1.40 9.40
N VAL A 104 -18.12 -0.61 8.66
CA VAL A 104 -19.16 -1.14 7.74
C VAL A 104 -18.54 -2.04 6.66
N CYS A 105 -17.40 -1.64 6.08
CA CYS A 105 -16.73 -2.43 5.05
C CYS A 105 -16.14 -3.74 5.57
N HIS A 106 -15.76 -3.81 6.85
CA HIS A 106 -15.07 -4.97 7.45
C HIS A 106 -15.92 -5.77 8.46
N HIS A 107 -17.21 -5.42 8.59
CA HIS A 107 -18.21 -6.05 9.49
C HIS A 107 -17.88 -5.88 10.99
#